data_AF-A0A0G0M002-F1
#
_entry.id   AF-A0A0G0M002-F1
#
_cell.length_a   1.000
_cell.length_b   1.000
_cell.length_c   1.000
_cell.angle_alpha   90.00
_cell.angle_beta   90.00
_cell.angle_gamma   90.00
#
_symmetry.space_group_name_H-M   'P 1'
#
loop_
_entity.id
_entity.type
_entity.pdbx_description
1 polymer ?
#
loop_
_entity_poly.entity_id
_entity_poly.type
_entity_poly.pdbx_seq_one_letter_code
_entity_poly.pdbx_strand_id
1 'polypeptide(L)'
;DKHPDHKSLFHYWKEVAVKDKIHPDQYAYLVHFKSFPWKKGSKKDELLQPPKELPLKRSWHSFNLSSDQEKKKIEAVRQNASQLKRFSTSNLLKAFIRKNEIFEKME
;
A
#
# COMPACT_ATOMS: atom_id res chain seq x y z
N ASP A 1 4.06 -5.66 6.47
CA ASP A 1 2.73 -6.31 6.30
C ASP A 1 2.65 -7.53 7.23
N LYS A 2 1.45 -7.89 7.70
CA LYS A 2 1.23 -9.05 8.58
C LYS A 2 0.54 -10.24 7.89
N HIS A 3 0.04 -10.08 6.67
CA HIS A 3 -0.62 -11.16 5.93
C HIS A 3 0.39 -12.24 5.52
N PRO A 4 0.12 -13.54 5.79
CA PRO A 4 1.07 -14.61 5.52
C PRO A 4 1.45 -14.67 4.04
N ASP A 5 0.49 -14.60 3.12
CA ASP A 5 0.77 -14.66 1.68
C ASP A 5 1.66 -13.51 1.19
N HIS A 6 1.48 -12.30 1.73
CA HIS A 6 2.32 -11.15 1.38
C HIS A 6 3.77 -11.38 1.85
N LYS A 7 3.96 -11.95 3.04
CA LYS A 7 5.29 -12.29 3.56
C LYS A 7 5.94 -13.40 2.75
N SER A 8 5.20 -14.47 2.47
CA SER A 8 5.70 -15.61 1.69
C SER A 8 6.13 -15.17 0.29
N LEU A 9 5.33 -14.34 -0.39
CA LEU A 9 5.68 -13.78 -1.69
C LEU A 9 6.96 -12.93 -1.61
N PHE A 10 7.09 -12.08 -0.60
CA PHE A 10 8.27 -11.24 -0.41
C PHE A 10 9.54 -12.07 -0.19
N HIS A 11 9.48 -13.11 0.65
CA HIS A 11 10.62 -14.00 0.88
C HIS A 11 10.99 -14.78 -0.40
N TYR A 12 10.00 -15.34 -1.09
CA TYR A 12 10.22 -16.02 -2.36
C TYR A 12 10.89 -15.10 -3.39
N TRP A 13 10.38 -13.88 -3.55
CA TRP A 13 10.94 -12.91 -4.47
C TRP A 13 12.38 -12.55 -4.13
N LYS A 14 12.73 -12.43 -2.84
CA LYS A 14 14.11 -12.18 -2.40
C LYS A 14 15.06 -13.32 -2.79
N GLU A 15 14.64 -14.57 -2.60
CA GLU A 15 15.45 -15.73 -3.00
C GLU A 15 15.70 -15.74 -4.52
N VAL A 16 14.66 -15.46 -5.31
CA VAL A 16 14.78 -15.36 -6.78
C VAL A 16 15.72 -14.22 -7.18
N ALA A 17 15.57 -13.03 -6.59
CA ALA A 17 16.40 -11.87 -6.90
C ALA A 17 17.89 -12.13 -6.58
N VAL A 18 18.19 -12.80 -5.47
CA VAL A 18 19.56 -13.21 -5.12
C VAL A 18 20.11 -14.21 -6.12
N LYS A 19 19.35 -15.27 -6.43
CA LYS A 19 19.76 -16.32 -7.36
C LYS A 19 20.08 -15.76 -8.74
N ASP A 20 19.24 -14.86 -9.23
CA ASP A 20 19.33 -14.32 -10.59
C ASP A 20 20.13 -13.00 -10.65
N LYS A 21 20.72 -12.58 -9.52
CA LYS A 21 21.52 -11.33 -9.38
C LYS A 21 20.76 -10.08 -9.83
N ILE A 22 19.47 -10.02 -9.50
CA ILE A 22 18.60 -8.88 -9.79
C ILE A 22 18.69 -7.89 -8.63
N HIS A 23 19.08 -6.65 -8.91
CA HIS A 23 19.25 -5.59 -7.92
C HIS A 23 18.35 -4.37 -8.22
N PRO A 24 17.01 -4.49 -8.09
CA PRO A 24 16.11 -3.38 -8.34
C PRO A 24 15.99 -2.48 -7.11
N ASP A 25 15.57 -1.23 -7.34
CA ASP A 25 15.02 -0.42 -6.25
C ASP A 25 13.78 -1.11 -5.67
N GLN A 26 13.77 -1.32 -4.36
CA GLN A 26 12.70 -2.01 -3.66
C GLN A 26 11.82 -1.02 -2.91
N TYR A 27 10.52 -1.05 -3.19
CA TYR A 27 9.51 -0.23 -2.51
C TYR A 27 8.48 -1.14 -1.85
N ALA A 28 8.50 -1.21 -0.52
CA ALA A 28 7.55 -2.00 0.25
C ALA A 28 6.25 -1.22 0.45
N TYR A 29 5.14 -1.80 0.01
CA TYR A 29 3.80 -1.28 0.26
C TYR A 29 3.18 -1.93 1.49
N LEU A 30 2.53 -1.14 2.33
CA LEU A 30 1.92 -1.62 3.57
C LEU A 30 0.41 -1.76 3.38
N VAL A 31 -0.14 -2.95 3.57
CA VAL A 31 -1.61 -3.14 3.56
C VAL A 31 -2.11 -3.49 4.95
N HIS A 32 -1.57 -4.56 5.53
CA HIS A 32 -2.04 -5.08 6.82
C HIS A 32 -1.15 -4.63 7.97
N PHE A 33 -1.46 -3.47 8.53
CA PHE A 33 -0.87 -2.95 9.76
C PHE A 33 -1.96 -2.32 10.64
N LYS A 34 -1.76 -2.33 11.96
CA LYS A 34 -2.76 -1.91 12.94
C LYS A 34 -3.35 -0.55 12.57
N SER A 35 -4.66 -0.50 12.38
CA SER A 35 -5.42 0.71 12.01
C SER A 35 -4.93 1.46 10.77
N PHE A 36 -4.07 0.87 9.95
CA PHE A 36 -3.63 1.45 8.69
C PHE A 36 -4.56 0.98 7.55
N PRO A 37 -4.91 1.83 6.56
CA PRO A 37 -4.57 3.26 6.42
C PRO A 37 -5.54 4.19 7.19
N TRP A 38 -6.41 3.61 8.02
CA TRP A 38 -7.55 4.31 8.61
C TRP A 38 -7.19 5.13 9.86
N LYS A 39 -7.13 6.46 9.71
CA LYS A 39 -7.31 7.38 10.85
C LYS A 39 -8.80 7.69 11.01
N LYS A 40 -9.32 7.61 12.25
CA LYS A 40 -10.70 8.02 12.58
C LYS A 40 -10.90 9.47 12.08
N GLY A 41 -11.85 9.69 11.19
CA GLY A 41 -12.13 11.02 10.61
C GLY A 41 -11.37 11.36 9.31
N SER A 42 -10.53 10.46 8.78
CA SER A 42 -9.78 10.73 7.54
C SER A 42 -10.71 10.89 6.33
N LYS A 43 -10.57 12.02 5.63
CA LYS A 43 -11.29 12.29 4.38
C LYS A 43 -10.58 11.65 3.19
N LYS A 44 -11.33 11.37 2.12
CA LYS A 44 -10.78 10.82 0.87
C LYS A 44 -9.74 11.75 0.22
N ASP A 45 -9.85 13.05 0.49
CA ASP A 45 -8.97 14.08 -0.07
C ASP A 45 -7.66 14.29 0.71
N GLU A 46 -7.45 13.55 1.79
CA GLU A 46 -6.23 13.64 2.58
C GLU A 46 -5.10 12.81 1.96
N LEU A 47 -3.87 13.23 2.24
CA LEU A 47 -2.69 12.43 1.95
C LEU A 47 -2.61 11.25 2.92
N LEU A 48 -2.31 10.07 2.39
CA LEU A 48 -1.86 8.92 3.14
C LEU A 48 -0.53 9.27 3.84
N GLN A 49 -0.44 8.89 5.11
CA GLN A 49 0.72 9.14 5.96
C GLN A 49 1.20 7.80 6.53
N PRO A 50 2.52 7.62 6.71
CA PRO A 50 3.04 6.43 7.39
C PRO A 50 2.35 6.20 8.75
N PRO A 51 2.18 4.93 9.18
CA PRO A 51 1.70 4.64 10.53
C PRO A 51 2.63 5.28 11.57
N LYS A 52 2.05 5.95 12.57
CA LYS A 52 2.81 6.67 13.60
C LYS A 52 3.65 5.72 14.47
N GLU A 53 3.21 4.47 14.58
CA GLU A 53 3.85 3.42 15.36
C GLU A 53 5.08 2.84 14.66
N LEU A 54 5.28 3.12 13.37
CA LEU A 54 6.50 2.74 12.66
C LEU A 54 7.54 3.85 12.79
N PRO A 55 8.82 3.50 12.99
CA PRO A 55 9.87 4.49 13.20
C PRO A 55 10.02 5.40 11.98
N LEU A 56 10.15 6.71 12.23
CA LEU A 56 10.40 7.73 11.19
C LEU A 56 11.75 7.56 10.49
N LYS A 57 12.67 6.78 11.06
CA LYS A 57 13.96 6.45 10.43
C LYS A 57 13.85 5.57 9.19
N ARG A 58 12.64 5.08 8.87
CA ARG A 58 12.38 4.37 7.62
C ARG A 58 12.29 5.38 6.48
N SER A 59 12.92 5.06 5.36
CA SER A 59 12.93 5.88 4.14
C SER A 59 11.55 5.82 3.45
N TRP A 60 10.56 6.52 4.00
CA TRP A 60 9.23 6.61 3.42
C TRP A 60 9.20 7.59 2.25
N HIS A 61 8.76 7.09 1.09
CA HIS A 61 8.50 7.89 -0.09
C HIS A 61 7.01 8.11 -0.25
N SER A 62 6.63 9.34 -0.61
CA SER A 62 5.26 9.71 -0.95
C SER A 62 5.22 10.15 -2.40
N PHE A 63 4.39 9.50 -3.21
CA PHE A 63 4.14 9.87 -4.60
C PHE A 63 2.76 10.49 -4.71
N ASN A 64 2.73 11.81 -4.91
CA ASN A 64 1.47 12.52 -5.15
C ASN A 64 0.90 12.09 -6.51
N LEU A 65 -0.40 11.85 -6.54
CA LEU A 65 -1.12 11.47 -7.76
C LEU A 65 -1.64 12.73 -8.45
N SER A 66 -1.57 12.75 -9.77
CA SER A 66 -2.35 13.70 -10.57
C SER A 66 -3.83 13.34 -10.51
N SER A 67 -4.72 14.29 -10.82
CA SER A 67 -6.17 14.03 -10.85
C SER A 67 -6.55 12.90 -11.81
N ASP A 68 -5.81 12.70 -12.90
CA ASP A 68 -6.06 11.60 -13.84
C ASP A 68 -5.60 10.25 -13.28
N GLN A 69 -4.49 10.21 -12.55
CA GLN A 69 -4.03 9.01 -11.86
C GLN A 69 -5.00 8.62 -10.73
N GLU A 70 -5.53 9.60 -9.98
CA GLU A 70 -6.56 9.36 -8.97
C GLU A 70 -7.82 8.73 -9.59
N LYS A 71 -8.31 9.28 -10.70
CA LYS A 71 -9.47 8.73 -11.43
C LYS A 71 -9.22 7.29 -11.89
N LYS A 72 -8.07 7.03 -12.52
CA LYS A 72 -7.67 5.68 -12.96
C LYS A 72 -7.59 4.69 -11.80
N LYS A 73 -7.02 5.10 -10.67
CA LYS A 73 -6.97 4.27 -9.46
C LYS A 73 -8.37 3.95 -8.93
N ILE A 74 -9.25 4.94 -8.86
CA ILE A 74 -10.64 4.75 -8.42
C ILE A 74 -11.36 3.76 -9.33
N GLU A 75 -11.19 3.87 -10.64
CA GLU A 75 -11.77 2.95 -11.62
C GLU A 75 -11.24 1.53 -11.43
N ALA A 76 -9.92 1.35 -11.32
CA ALA A 76 -9.29 0.06 -11.09
C ALA A 76 -9.80 -0.61 -9.79
N VAL A 77 -9.95 0.15 -8.71
CA VAL A 77 -10.53 -0.37 -7.46
C VAL A 77 -11.97 -0.84 -7.67
N ARG A 78 -12.79 -0.11 -8.45
CA ARG A 78 -14.18 -0.48 -8.76
C ARG A 78 -14.31 -1.78 -9.54
N GLN A 79 -13.31 -2.15 -10.32
CA GLN A 79 -13.29 -3.41 -11.07
C GLN A 79 -13.09 -4.65 -10.17
N ASN A 80 -12.66 -4.49 -8.92
CA ASN A 80 -12.47 -5.60 -7.97
C ASN A 80 -13.78 -6.04 -7.29
N ALA A 81 -14.77 -6.43 -8.09
CA ALA A 81 -16.15 -6.65 -7.66
C ALA A 81 -16.30 -7.63 -6.49
N SER A 82 -15.56 -8.75 -6.50
CA SER A 82 -15.63 -9.75 -5.41
C SER A 82 -15.15 -9.20 -4.07
N GLN A 83 -14.10 -8.38 -4.07
CA GLN A 83 -13.54 -7.75 -2.87
C GLN A 83 -14.43 -6.61 -2.35
N LEU A 84 -15.16 -5.93 -3.24
CA LEU A 84 -16.08 -4.85 -2.87
C LEU A 84 -17.40 -5.34 -2.27
N LYS A 85 -17.80 -6.59 -2.53
CA LYS A 85 -19.01 -7.21 -1.96
C LYS A 85 -18.89 -7.47 -0.45
N ARG A 86 -17.68 -7.76 0.04
CA ARG A 86 -17.45 -8.01 1.47
C ARG A 86 -17.12 -6.70 2.18
N PHE A 87 -17.86 -6.40 3.25
CA PHE A 87 -17.78 -5.11 3.96
C PHE A 87 -16.34 -4.75 4.41
N SER A 88 -15.63 -5.69 5.04
CA SER A 88 -14.29 -5.44 5.57
C SER A 88 -13.26 -5.12 4.48
N THR A 89 -13.25 -5.89 3.39
CA THR A 89 -12.34 -5.69 2.25
C THR A 89 -12.72 -4.46 1.43
N SER A 90 -14.03 -4.20 1.28
CA SER A 90 -14.55 -2.99 0.63
C SER A 90 -14.08 -1.71 1.34
N ASN A 91 -14.16 -1.69 2.68
CA ASN A 91 -13.69 -0.56 3.48
C ASN A 91 -12.17 -0.40 3.40
N LEU A 92 -11.42 -1.51 3.47
CA LEU A 92 -9.96 -1.47 3.33
C LEU A 92 -9.55 -0.89 1.97
N LEU A 93 -10.10 -1.41 0.87
CA LEU A 93 -9.80 -0.92 -0.49
C LEU A 93 -10.13 0.57 -0.65
N LYS A 94 -11.30 1.00 -0.18
CA LYS A 94 -11.71 2.41 -0.24
C LYS A 94 -10.84 3.30 0.65
N ALA A 95 -10.30 2.77 1.75
CA ALA A 95 -9.41 3.52 2.63
C ALA A 95 -8.04 3.82 1.98
N PHE A 96 -7.68 3.10 0.93
CA PHE A 96 -6.48 3.39 0.13
C PHE A 96 -6.74 4.36 -1.02
N ILE A 97 -7.98 4.76 -1.31
CA ILE A 97 -8.26 5.83 -2.26
C ILE A 97 -7.88 7.16 -1.60
N ARG A 98 -6.71 7.69 -1.96
CA ARG A 98 -6.05 8.89 -1.40
C ARG A 98 -5.32 9.65 -2.52
N LYS A 99 -4.89 10.88 -2.24
CA LYS A 99 -4.19 11.75 -3.21
C LYS A 99 -2.71 11.41 -3.44
N ASN A 100 -2.20 10.41 -2.73
CA ASN A 100 -0.84 9.91 -2.88
C ASN A 100 -0.80 8.41 -2.60
N GLU A 101 0.31 7.80 -3.01
CA GLU A 101 0.76 6.50 -2.53
C GLU A 101 1.95 6.70 -1.60
N ILE A 102 2.10 5.83 -0.60
CA ILE A 102 3.30 5.79 0.24
C ILE A 102 3.97 4.41 0.19
N PHE A 103 5.29 4.42 0.19
CA PHE A 103 6.11 3.21 0.20
C PHE A 103 7.30 3.39 1.14
N GLU A 104 7.75 2.31 1.76
CA GLU A 104 9.05 2.25 2.41
C GLU A 104 10.08 1.83 1.36
N LYS A 105 11.03 2.70 1.02
CA LYS A 105 12.18 2.30 0.20
C LYS A 105 13.07 1.39 1.05
N MET A 106 13.32 0.20 0.55
CA MET A 106 14.20 -0.76 1.21
C MET A 106 15.63 -0.51 0.75
N GLU A 107 16.53 -0.40 1.72
CA GLU A 107 17.99 -0.38 1.52
C GLU A 107 18.55 -1.80 1.47
#